data_AF-A0A3M2DU46-F1
#
_entry.id   AF-A0A3M2DU46-F1
#
_cell.length_a   1.000
_cell.length_b   1.000
_cell.length_c   1.000
_cell.angle_alpha   90.00
_cell.angle_beta   90.00
_cell.angle_gamma   90.00
#
_symmetry.space_group_name_H-M   'P 1'
#
loop_
_entity.id
_entity.type
_entity.pdbx_description
1 polymer ?
#
loop_
_entity_poly.entity_id
_entity_poly.type
_entity_poly.pdbx_seq_one_letter_code
_entity_poly.pdbx_strand_id
1 'polypeptide(L)'
;MLEMDPTVERVLLGVAHALFMNRLHLLRLTEVVRLGVKPDDEGILDVPPKLDEELRKQAIDFVLMCFPQEFHVQIHEAKADWLRPM
;
A
#
# COMPACT_ATOMS: atom_id res chain seq x y z
N MET A 1 -20.95 16.41 -14.96
CA MET A 1 -20.35 15.43 -14.04
C MET A 1 -21.20 15.42 -12.79
N LEU A 2 -21.73 14.27 -12.39
CA LEU A 2 -22.34 14.16 -11.07
C LEU A 2 -21.19 14.21 -10.06
N GLU A 3 -21.19 15.23 -9.19
CA GLU A 3 -20.22 15.29 -8.09
C GLU A 3 -20.48 14.13 -7.14
N MET A 4 -19.44 13.34 -6.88
CA MET A 4 -19.52 12.23 -5.93
C MET A 4 -19.66 12.79 -4.52
N ASP A 5 -20.50 12.15 -3.70
CA ASP A 5 -20.63 12.49 -2.28
C ASP A 5 -19.25 12.41 -1.60
N PRO A 6 -18.77 13.48 -0.95
CA PRO A 6 -17.46 13.50 -0.28
C PRO A 6 -17.28 12.40 0.78
N THR A 7 -18.37 11.92 1.36
CA THR A 7 -18.36 10.80 2.32
C THR A 7 -18.04 9.50 1.63
N VAL A 8 -18.62 9.26 0.45
CA VAL A 8 -18.35 8.07 -0.36
C VAL A 8 -16.89 8.09 -0.83
N GLU A 9 -16.40 9.23 -1.28
CA GLU A 9 -15.00 9.41 -1.67
C GLU A 9 -14.02 9.06 -0.53
N ARG A 10 -14.25 9.60 0.67
CA ARG A 10 -13.42 9.28 1.84
C ARG A 10 -13.44 7.81 2.22
N VAL A 11 -14.61 7.17 2.14
CA VAL A 11 -14.74 5.73 2.41
C VAL A 11 -13.94 4.94 1.38
N LEU A 12 -14.04 5.28 0.10
CA LEU A 12 -13.30 4.59 -0.97
C LEU A 12 -11.79 4.75 -0.83
N LEU A 13 -11.32 5.95 -0.49
CA LEU A 13 -9.90 6.18 -0.20
C LEU A 13 -9.43 5.41 1.05
N GLY A 14 -10.28 5.31 2.07
CA GLY A 14 -10.03 4.47 3.25
C GLY A 14 -9.89 2.98 2.89
N VAL A 15 -10.77 2.48 2.02
CA VAL A 15 -10.70 1.11 1.50
C VAL A 15 -9.43 0.90 0.67
N ALA A 16 -9.06 1.86 -0.19
CA ALA A 16 -7.84 1.81 -0.99
C ALA A 16 -6.59 1.73 -0.10
N HIS A 17 -6.54 2.54 0.96
CA HIS A 17 -5.45 2.51 1.94
C HIS A 17 -5.38 1.16 2.68
N ALA A 18 -6.52 0.61 3.12
CA ALA A 18 -6.55 -0.70 3.78
C ALA A 18 -6.06 -1.82 2.84
N LEU A 19 -6.46 -1.79 1.57
CA LEU A 19 -5.98 -2.75 0.55
C LEU A 19 -4.48 -2.61 0.30
N PHE A 20 -3.96 -1.38 0.22
CA PHE A 20 -2.53 -1.11 0.11
C PHE A 20 -1.77 -1.73 1.29
N MET A 21 -2.18 -1.44 2.53
CA MET A 21 -1.52 -1.93 3.74
C MET A 21 -1.51 -3.46 3.80
N ASN A 22 -2.66 -4.09 3.53
CA ASN A 22 -2.76 -5.55 3.52
C ASN A 22 -1.88 -6.17 2.44
N ARG A 23 -1.88 -5.61 1.22
CA ARG A 23 -1.06 -6.11 0.12
C ARG A 23 0.42 -5.98 0.42
N LEU A 24 0.85 -4.82 0.92
CA LEU A 24 2.24 -4.55 1.29
C LEU A 24 2.71 -5.49 2.41
N HIS A 25 1.87 -5.71 3.42
CA HIS A 25 2.19 -6.64 4.51
C HIS A 25 2.44 -8.07 4.00
N LEU A 26 1.56 -8.59 3.14
CA LEU A 26 1.71 -9.92 2.55
C LEU A 26 2.96 -10.04 1.67
N LEU A 27 3.26 -9.01 0.88
CA LEU A 27 4.48 -8.95 0.06
C LEU A 27 5.73 -8.99 0.95
N ARG A 28 5.77 -8.18 2.02
CA ARG A 28 6.89 -8.16 2.97
C ARG A 28 7.06 -9.52 3.66
N LEU A 29 5.99 -10.13 4.16
CA LEU A 29 6.05 -11.46 4.78
C LEU A 29 6.61 -12.52 3.83
N THR A 30 6.19 -12.47 2.55
CA THR A 30 6.69 -13.37 1.52
C THR A 30 8.21 -13.22 1.37
N GLU A 31 8.69 -11.98 1.29
CA GLU A 31 10.11 -11.69 1.10
C GLU A 31 10.95 -11.98 2.35
N VAL A 32 10.41 -11.73 3.55
CA VAL A 32 11.03 -12.11 4.83
C VAL A 32 11.30 -13.61 4.86
N VAL A 33 10.32 -14.43 4.48
CA VAL A 33 10.49 -15.89 4.42
C VAL A 33 11.47 -16.29 3.32
N ARG A 34 11.35 -15.70 2.12
CA ARG A 34 12.21 -16.00 0.96
C ARG A 34 13.69 -15.70 1.22
N LEU A 35 13.98 -14.61 1.92
CA LEU A 35 15.32 -14.17 2.27
C LEU A 35 15.84 -14.77 3.57
N GLY A 36 14.97 -15.45 4.34
CA GLY A 36 15.33 -16.00 5.65
C GLY A 36 15.65 -14.92 6.69
N VAL A 37 15.03 -13.74 6.58
CA VAL A 37 15.23 -12.61 7.51
C VAL A 37 14.92 -13.07 8.93
N LYS A 38 15.79 -12.68 9.86
CA LYS A 38 15.63 -12.92 11.29
C LYS A 38 15.20 -11.63 11.97
N PRO A 39 14.39 -11.72 13.04
CA PRO A 39 14.04 -10.54 13.80
C PRO A 39 15.29 -9.94 14.44
N ASP A 40 15.34 -8.62 14.55
CA ASP A 40 16.33 -7.92 15.36
C ASP A 40 16.00 -8.00 16.86
N ASP A 41 16.75 -7.24 17.68
CA ASP A 41 16.57 -7.21 19.14
C ASP A 41 15.20 -6.67 19.57
N GLU A 42 14.52 -5.90 18.71
CA GLU A 42 13.18 -5.36 18.93
C GLU A 42 12.07 -6.25 18.32
N GLY A 43 12.44 -7.34 17.65
CA GLY A 43 11.50 -8.26 17.00
C GLY A 43 11.10 -7.82 15.59
N ILE A 44 11.77 -6.82 15.01
CA ILE A 44 11.42 -6.24 13.71
C ILE A 44 12.05 -7.08 12.59
N LEU A 45 11.26 -7.32 11.53
CA LEU A 45 11.63 -8.11 10.36
C LEU A 45 11.73 -7.22 9.13
N ASP A 46 12.83 -6.48 9.03
CA ASP A 46 13.04 -5.55 7.94
C ASP A 46 13.54 -6.24 6.67
N VAL A 47 12.89 -5.91 5.55
CA VAL A 47 13.38 -6.24 4.22
C VAL A 47 14.36 -5.17 3.75
N PRO A 48 15.31 -5.48 2.84
CA PRO A 48 16.23 -4.49 2.29
C PRO A 48 15.49 -3.27 1.70
N PRO A 49 15.96 -2.02 1.91
CA PRO A 49 15.23 -0.81 1.51
C PRO A 49 14.80 -0.77 0.03
N LYS A 50 15.71 -1.15 -0.88
CA LYS A 50 15.41 -1.21 -2.32
C LYS A 50 14.30 -2.21 -2.66
N LEU A 51 14.23 -3.30 -1.91
CA LEU A 51 13.16 -4.27 -2.06
C LEU A 51 11.86 -3.69 -1.51
N ASP A 52 11.89 -3.05 -0.34
CA ASP A 52 10.72 -2.40 0.24
C ASP A 52 10.08 -1.37 -0.72
N GLU A 53 10.89 -0.55 -1.38
CA GLU A 53 10.44 0.41 -2.40
C GLU A 53 9.68 -0.28 -3.54
N GLU A 54 10.20 -1.39 -4.04
CA GLU A 54 9.56 -2.18 -5.10
C GLU A 54 8.26 -2.86 -4.63
N LEU A 55 8.24 -3.39 -3.40
CA LEU A 55 7.02 -3.98 -2.82
C LEU A 55 5.93 -2.92 -2.63
N ARG A 56 6.29 -1.70 -2.21
CA ARG A 56 5.34 -0.57 -2.12
C ARG A 56 4.76 -0.23 -3.47
N LYS A 57 5.57 -0.20 -4.53
CA LYS A 57 5.10 0.03 -5.90
C LYS A 57 4.10 -1.05 -6.33
N GLN A 58 4.44 -2.33 -6.12
CA GLN A 58 3.54 -3.45 -6.44
C GLN A 58 2.22 -3.39 -5.65
N ALA A 59 2.25 -2.93 -4.40
CA ALA A 59 1.04 -2.75 -3.60
C ALA A 59 0.14 -1.62 -4.14
N ILE A 60 0.72 -0.51 -4.62
CA ILE A 60 -0.03 0.56 -5.28
C ILE A 60 -0.61 0.10 -6.62
N ASP A 61 0.18 -0.59 -7.44
CA ASP A 61 -0.27 -1.11 -8.72
C ASP A 61 -1.45 -2.09 -8.54
N PHE A 62 -1.41 -2.90 -7.49
CA PHE A 62 -2.52 -3.76 -7.10
C PHE A 62 -3.79 -2.97 -6.75
N VAL A 63 -3.67 -1.89 -5.96
CA VAL A 63 -4.81 -1.03 -5.63
C VAL A 63 -5.40 -0.39 -6.89
N LEU A 64 -4.57 0.17 -7.78
CA LEU A 64 -5.06 0.77 -9.02
C LEU A 64 -5.77 -0.25 -9.93
N MET A 65 -5.33 -1.51 -9.92
CA MET A 65 -6.01 -2.59 -10.64
C MET A 65 -7.39 -2.95 -10.04
N CYS A 66 -7.56 -2.78 -8.72
CA CYS A 66 -8.82 -3.08 -8.02
C CYS A 66 -9.86 -1.95 -8.12
N PHE A 67 -9.46 -0.73 -8.46
CA PHE A 67 -10.34 0.43 -8.52
C PHE A 67 -10.60 0.88 -9.96
N PRO A 68 -11.82 1.39 -10.27
CA PRO A 68 -12.11 2.01 -11.55
C PRO A 68 -11.18 3.19 -11.85
N GLN A 69 -10.90 3.43 -13.13
CA GLN A 69 -9.96 4.47 -13.58
C GLN A 69 -10.31 5.89 -13.10
N GLU A 70 -11.59 6.18 -12.89
CA GLU A 70 -12.07 7.47 -12.38
C GLU A 70 -11.56 7.81 -10.97
N PHE A 71 -11.08 6.83 -10.20
CA PHE A 71 -10.50 7.02 -8.88
C PHE A 71 -8.96 7.09 -8.87
N HIS A 72 -8.31 6.85 -10.00
CA HIS A 72 -6.85 6.72 -10.05
C HIS A 72 -6.14 8.02 -9.68
N VAL A 73 -6.72 9.17 -10.04
CA VAL A 73 -6.16 10.49 -9.68
C VAL A 73 -6.13 10.67 -8.16
N GLN A 74 -7.26 10.44 -7.49
CA GLN A 74 -7.39 10.58 -6.04
C GLN A 74 -6.52 9.57 -5.29
N ILE A 75 -6.41 8.33 -5.80
CA ILE A 75 -5.50 7.32 -5.24
C ILE A 75 -4.04 7.76 -5.39
N HIS A 76 -3.67 8.34 -6.53
CA HIS A 76 -2.32 8.85 -6.76
C HIS A 76 -1.95 10.06 -5.90
N GLU A 77 -2.93 10.88 -5.52
CA GLU A 77 -2.72 11.97 -4.57
C GLU A 77 -2.62 11.43 -3.14
N ALA A 78 -3.55 10.54 -2.74
CA ALA A 78 -3.60 9.97 -1.39
C ALA A 78 -2.39 9.09 -1.06
N LYS A 79 -1.82 8.37 -2.05
CA LYS A 79 -0.67 7.47 -1.79
C LYS A 79 0.56 8.21 -1.25
N ALA A 80 0.70 9.52 -1.49
CA ALA A 80 1.82 10.29 -0.97
C ALA A 80 1.87 10.27 0.57
N ASP A 81 0.69 10.18 1.22
CA ASP A 81 0.59 10.05 2.67
C ASP A 81 0.88 8.64 3.15
N TRP A 82 0.51 7.61 2.37
CA TRP A 82 0.71 6.19 2.73
C TRP A 82 2.17 5.74 2.65
N LEU A 83 2.96 6.42 1.81
CA LEU A 83 4.36 6.08 1.59
C LEU A 83 5.31 6.70 2.62
N ARG A 84 4.79 7.53 3.54
CA ARG A 84 5.60 8.05 4.65
C ARG A 84 5.99 6.90 5.59
N PRO A 85 7.25 6.80 6.04
CA PRO A 85 7.60 5.92 7.14
C PRO A 85 6.75 6.31 8.37
N MET A 86 6.18 5.32 9.06
CA MET A 86 5.57 5.52 10.39
C MET A 86 6.64 5.80 11.43
#